data_AF-A0AAD6V7E5-F1
#
_entry.id   AF-A0AAD6V7E5-F1
#
_cell.length_a   1.000
_cell.length_b   1.000
_cell.length_c   1.000
_cell.angle_alpha   90.00
_cell.angle_beta   90.00
_cell.angle_gamma   90.00
#
_symmetry.space_group_name_H-M   'P 1'
#
loop_
_entity.id
_entity.type
_entity.pdbx_description
1 polymer ?
#
loop_
_entity_poly.entity_id
_entity_poly.type
_entity_poly.pdbx_seq_one_letter_code
_entity_poly.pdbx_strand_id
1 'polypeptide(L)'
;MLYPVVQTHRLNLDFSLVCAPDADITICSSDGVLFKLHRKNLELHSDIFANAANTTRPENGDEIVHLSERSDVLDLLFQYMYRQRQPDLQPVEFEVCTRLAEAAEKYLVYSAAPAAQLRLRASVEKHPLEVLHYAARHNYSDLATESARLSMGVPVANAVRILAPDTLMKWVR
;
A
#
# COMPACT_ATOMS: atom_id res chain seq x y z
N MET A 1 -11.44 25.22 7.55
CA MET A 1 -12.64 24.39 7.32
C MET A 1 -12.33 23.02 7.92
N LEU A 2 -13.17 22.54 8.83
CA LEU A 2 -13.03 21.24 9.47
C LEU A 2 -13.53 20.17 8.49
N TYR A 3 -12.69 19.19 8.15
CA TYR A 3 -13.10 18.05 7.32
C TYR A 3 -14.07 17.15 8.11
N PRO A 4 -15.13 16.61 7.48
CA PRO A 4 -16.11 15.78 8.17
C PRO A 4 -15.51 14.42 8.54
N VAL A 5 -15.67 14.04 9.80
CA VAL A 5 -15.33 12.70 10.31
C VAL A 5 -16.41 11.73 9.84
N VAL A 6 -16.10 10.89 8.85
CA VAL A 6 -16.97 9.79 8.43
C VAL A 6 -16.70 8.60 9.35
N GLN A 7 -17.64 8.34 10.25
CA GLN A 7 -17.51 7.31 11.27
C GLN A 7 -17.95 5.95 10.70
N THR A 8 -17.02 5.26 10.05
CA THR A 8 -17.09 3.80 9.84
C THR A 8 -16.06 3.16 10.74
N HIS A 9 -16.42 2.07 11.44
CA HIS A 9 -15.55 1.27 12.32
C HIS A 9 -14.34 0.69 11.54
N ARG A 10 -13.39 1.55 11.22
CA ARG A 10 -12.11 1.37 10.55
C ARG A 10 -11.21 2.47 11.11
N LEU A 11 -9.91 2.21 11.18
CA LEU A 11 -8.83 3.11 11.66
C LEU A 11 -9.26 4.60 11.69
N ASN A 12 -9.05 5.29 12.81
CA ASN A 12 -9.23 6.75 12.88
C ASN A 12 -8.21 7.38 11.91
N LEU A 13 -8.56 7.46 10.63
CA LEU A 13 -7.75 8.05 9.57
C LEU A 13 -7.76 9.56 9.80
N ASP A 14 -6.64 10.10 10.26
CA ASP A 14 -6.44 11.53 10.35
C ASP A 14 -5.90 12.05 9.02
N PHE A 15 -6.80 12.29 8.07
CA PHE A 15 -6.46 12.80 6.75
C PHE A 15 -5.77 14.18 6.79
N SER A 16 -5.77 14.88 7.93
CA SER A 16 -5.07 16.16 8.08
C SER A 16 -3.55 16.03 7.99
N LEU A 17 -3.01 14.81 8.13
CA LEU A 17 -1.58 14.54 8.01
C LEU A 17 -1.05 14.68 6.57
N VAL A 18 -1.93 14.53 5.57
CA VAL A 18 -1.54 14.51 4.15
C VAL A 18 -2.29 15.53 3.31
N CYS A 19 -3.52 15.90 3.69
CA CYS A 19 -4.33 16.85 2.94
C CYS A 19 -3.98 18.30 3.31
N ALA A 20 -3.72 19.13 2.30
CA ALA A 20 -3.31 20.52 2.50
C ALA A 20 -4.21 21.52 1.76
N PRO A 21 -4.43 22.74 2.31
CA PRO A 21 -5.19 23.79 1.62
C PRO A 21 -4.52 24.31 0.35
N ASP A 22 -3.19 24.26 0.28
CA ASP A 22 -2.33 24.70 -0.83
C ASP A 22 -1.95 23.57 -1.80
N ALA A 23 -2.67 22.44 -1.73
CA ALA A 23 -2.55 21.33 -2.66
C ALA A 23 -2.76 21.72 -4.13
N ASP A 24 -1.98 21.11 -5.02
CA ASP A 24 -1.98 21.35 -6.48
C ASP A 24 -2.36 20.10 -7.30
N ILE A 25 -2.80 19.04 -6.61
CA ILE A 25 -3.37 17.83 -7.21
C ILE A 25 -4.43 17.22 -6.29
N THR A 26 -5.49 16.67 -6.89
CA THR A 26 -6.48 15.88 -6.16
C THR A 26 -6.38 14.42 -6.60
N ILE A 27 -6.26 13.50 -5.63
CA ILE A 27 -6.33 12.06 -5.87
C ILE A 27 -7.64 11.51 -5.31
N CYS A 28 -8.37 10.74 -6.09
CA CYS A 28 -9.55 10.00 -5.66
C CYS A 28 -9.20 8.52 -5.44
N SER A 29 -9.44 8.04 -4.23
CA SER A 29 -9.41 6.61 -3.91
C SER A 29 -10.56 5.84 -4.58
N SER A 30 -10.48 4.51 -4.59
CA SER A 30 -11.54 3.65 -5.16
C SER A 30 -12.84 3.64 -4.37
N ASP A 31 -12.82 4.04 -3.10
CA ASP A 31 -14.00 4.26 -2.26
C ASP A 31 -14.43 5.75 -2.21
N GLY A 32 -13.92 6.58 -3.12
CA GLY A 32 -14.45 7.93 -3.39
C GLY A 32 -13.93 9.03 -2.45
N VAL A 33 -12.99 8.72 -1.57
CA VAL A 33 -12.32 9.74 -0.73
C VAL A 33 -11.32 10.53 -1.57
N LEU A 34 -11.39 11.85 -1.47
CA LEU A 34 -10.52 12.80 -2.15
C LEU A 34 -9.37 13.24 -1.24
N PHE A 35 -8.15 13.10 -1.73
CA PHE A 35 -6.91 13.54 -1.11
C PHE A 35 -6.39 14.77 -1.85
N LYS A 36 -6.23 15.88 -1.13
CA LYS A 36 -5.66 17.12 -1.66
C LYS A 36 -4.17 17.17 -1.35
N LEU A 37 -3.33 16.86 -2.33
CA LEU A 37 -1.90 16.61 -2.13
C LEU A 37 -1.02 17.59 -2.90
N HIS A 38 0.29 17.51 -2.66
CA HIS A 38 1.31 18.22 -3.42
C HIS A 38 1.97 17.28 -4.43
N ARG A 39 1.90 17.61 -5.70
CA ARG A 39 2.51 16.84 -6.80
C ARG A 39 4.01 16.66 -6.57
N LYS A 40 4.70 17.69 -6.10
CA LYS A 40 6.12 17.64 -5.77
C LYS A 40 6.48 16.56 -4.74
N ASN A 41 5.62 16.32 -3.75
CA ASN A 41 5.86 15.26 -2.76
C ASN A 41 5.66 13.89 -3.40
N LEU A 42 4.62 13.73 -4.23
CA LEU A 42 4.41 12.49 -4.98
C LEU A 42 5.60 12.18 -5.89
N GLU A 43 6.05 13.15 -6.69
CA GLU A 43 7.19 13.02 -7.61
C GLU A 43 8.49 12.67 -6.88
N LEU A 44 8.77 13.30 -5.73
CA LEU A 44 10.01 13.05 -4.99
C LEU A 44 10.06 11.65 -4.37
N HIS A 45 8.90 11.09 -4.04
CA HIS A 45 8.78 9.84 -3.27
C HIS A 45 8.27 8.66 -4.08
N SER A 46 7.99 8.83 -5.38
CA SER A 46 7.47 7.80 -6.27
C SER A 46 7.94 8.02 -7.70
N ASP A 47 8.67 7.04 -8.25
CA ASP A 47 9.12 7.06 -9.64
C ASP A 47 7.94 7.07 -10.63
N ILE A 48 6.83 6.40 -10.28
CA ILE A 48 5.63 6.38 -11.13
C ILE A 48 5.01 7.77 -11.24
N PHE A 49 4.87 8.49 -10.12
CA PHE A 49 4.34 9.84 -10.14
C PHE A 49 5.30 10.84 -10.80
N ALA A 50 6.62 10.67 -10.61
CA ALA A 50 7.64 11.46 -11.31
C ALA A 50 7.52 11.32 -12.84
N ASN A 51 7.34 10.09 -13.34
CA ASN A 51 7.20 9.84 -14.77
C ASN A 51 5.87 10.35 -15.34
N ALA A 52 4.77 10.25 -14.58
CA ALA A 52 3.46 10.76 -14.99
C ALA A 52 3.47 12.29 -15.15
N ALA A 53 4.14 13.01 -14.24
CA ALA A 53 4.25 14.47 -14.31
C ALA A 53 4.91 14.98 -15.60
N ASN A 54 5.83 14.20 -16.18
CA ASN A 54 6.50 14.55 -17.43
C ASN A 54 5.63 14.35 -18.67
N THR A 55 4.54 13.58 -18.57
CA THR A 55 3.74 13.16 -19.73
C THR A 55 2.37 13.85 -19.78
N THR A 56 1.80 14.15 -18.62
CA THR A 56 0.44 14.69 -18.50
C THR A 56 0.42 15.78 -17.44
N ARG A 57 0.67 17.03 -17.86
CA ARG A 57 0.42 18.20 -17.02
C ARG A 57 -0.84 18.92 -17.55
N PRO A 58 -1.97 18.83 -16.85
CA PRO A 58 -3.17 19.57 -17.23
C PRO A 58 -2.92 21.06 -17.09
N GLU A 59 -3.37 21.83 -18.07
CA GLU A 59 -3.18 23.28 -18.12
C GLU A 59 -3.99 24.02 -17.03
N ASN A 60 -5.04 23.39 -16.48
CA ASN A 60 -6.07 24.06 -15.67
C ASN A 60 -6.15 23.64 -14.19
N GLY A 61 -5.20 22.86 -13.66
CA GLY A 61 -5.07 22.61 -12.21
C GLY A 61 -6.17 21.77 -11.52
N ASP A 62 -7.32 21.55 -12.15
CA ASP A 62 -8.48 20.82 -11.58
C ASP A 62 -8.50 19.30 -11.88
N GLU A 63 -7.33 18.69 -12.11
CA GLU A 63 -7.25 17.26 -12.39
C GLU A 63 -7.52 16.42 -11.13
N ILE A 64 -8.51 15.53 -11.23
CA ILE A 64 -8.73 14.46 -10.26
C ILE A 64 -8.15 13.16 -10.84
N VAL A 65 -7.10 12.65 -10.20
CA VAL A 65 -6.48 11.37 -10.56
C VAL A 65 -7.12 10.25 -9.74
N HIS A 66 -7.70 9.26 -10.42
CA HIS A 66 -8.32 8.12 -9.77
C HIS A 66 -7.32 6.97 -9.58
N LEU A 67 -7.19 6.48 -8.35
CA LEU A 67 -6.38 5.31 -8.01
C LEU A 67 -7.26 4.13 -7.60
N SER A 68 -6.76 2.91 -7.78
CA SER A 68 -7.51 1.68 -7.49
C SER A 68 -7.55 1.32 -6.00
N GLU A 69 -6.67 1.91 -5.20
CA GLU A 69 -6.54 1.61 -3.79
C GLU A 69 -7.59 2.36 -2.97
N ARG A 70 -7.99 1.73 -1.87
CA ARG A 70 -8.93 2.31 -0.90
C ARG A 70 -8.25 3.43 -0.11
N SER A 71 -9.07 4.29 0.49
CA SER A 71 -8.60 5.44 1.25
C SER A 71 -7.72 5.08 2.45
N ASP A 72 -7.97 3.96 3.13
CA ASP A 72 -7.18 3.49 4.28
C ASP A 72 -5.74 3.12 3.88
N VAL A 73 -5.56 2.55 2.69
CA VAL A 73 -4.25 2.22 2.12
C VAL A 73 -3.54 3.47 1.62
N LEU A 74 -4.26 4.33 0.88
CA LEU A 74 -3.69 5.54 0.30
C LEU A 74 -3.28 6.55 1.36
N ASP A 75 -4.05 6.69 2.44
CA ASP A 75 -3.68 7.58 3.55
C ASP A 75 -2.32 7.18 4.15
N LEU A 76 -2.13 5.90 4.48
CA LEU A 76 -0.84 5.40 4.96
C LEU A 76 0.27 5.61 3.92
N LEU A 77 0.02 5.29 2.66
CA LEU A 77 1.00 5.43 1.58
C LEU A 77 1.45 6.89 1.43
N PHE A 78 0.51 7.84 1.43
CA PHE A 78 0.82 9.26 1.32
C PHE A 78 1.52 9.79 2.56
N GLN A 79 1.25 9.24 3.76
CA GLN A 79 1.98 9.65 4.95
C GLN A 79 3.51 9.43 4.81
N TYR A 80 3.93 8.36 4.12
CA TYR A 80 5.34 8.07 3.81
C TYR A 80 5.99 9.05 2.80
N MET A 81 5.20 9.88 2.13
CA MET A 81 5.65 10.87 1.13
C MET A 81 5.70 12.30 1.67
N TYR A 82 5.31 12.51 2.93
CA TYR A 82 5.30 13.82 3.55
C TYR A 82 6.37 13.92 4.64
N ARG A 83 6.82 15.15 4.90
CA ARG A 83 7.81 15.43 5.94
C ARG A 83 7.18 15.37 7.32
N GLN A 84 7.03 14.16 7.83
CA GLN A 84 6.47 13.87 9.14
C GLN A 84 7.10 12.61 9.76
N ARG A 85 6.68 12.28 10.98
CA ARG A 85 7.02 11.00 11.58
C ARG A 85 6.32 9.89 10.79
N GLN A 86 7.07 8.85 10.45
CA GLN A 86 6.52 7.71 9.70
C GLN A 86 5.42 7.01 10.51
N PRO A 87 4.32 6.57 9.86
CA PRO A 87 3.22 5.94 10.55
C PRO A 87 3.66 4.64 11.22
N ASP A 88 3.08 4.35 12.37
CA ASP A 88 3.25 3.07 13.05
C ASP A 88 2.28 2.05 12.44
N LEU A 89 2.84 0.97 11.87
CA LEU A 89 2.07 -0.11 11.26
C LEU A 89 1.73 -1.23 12.26
N GLN A 90 2.23 -1.20 13.49
CA GLN A 90 1.91 -2.20 14.52
C GLN A 90 0.40 -2.30 14.81
N PRO A 91 -0.35 -1.19 15.02
CA PRO A 91 -1.79 -1.26 15.26
C PRO A 91 -2.62 -1.44 13.99
N VAL A 92 -2.00 -1.41 12.81
CA VAL A 92 -2.70 -1.51 11.52
C VAL A 92 -3.05 -2.98 11.25
N GLU A 93 -4.29 -3.19 10.81
CA GLU A 93 -4.80 -4.50 10.42
C GLU A 93 -3.93 -5.14 9.33
N PHE A 94 -3.73 -6.46 9.43
CA PHE A 94 -2.83 -7.18 8.52
C PHE A 94 -3.24 -7.01 7.05
N GLU A 95 -4.54 -7.06 6.76
CA GLU A 95 -5.06 -6.92 5.40
C GLU A 95 -4.75 -5.54 4.79
N VAL A 96 -4.79 -4.49 5.61
CA VAL A 96 -4.41 -3.13 5.18
C VAL A 96 -2.91 -3.04 4.96
N CYS A 97 -2.09 -3.66 5.83
CA CYS A 97 -0.65 -3.73 5.65
C CYS A 97 -0.25 -4.46 4.36
N THR A 98 -0.93 -5.56 4.01
CA THR A 98 -0.69 -6.29 2.76
C THR A 98 -1.00 -5.43 1.55
N ARG A 99 -2.13 -4.69 1.57
CA ARG A 99 -2.48 -3.76 0.50
C ARG A 99 -1.54 -2.56 0.42
N LEU A 100 -1.07 -2.05 1.55
CA LEU A 100 -0.04 -1.01 1.60
C LEU A 100 1.26 -1.51 0.97
N ALA A 101 1.68 -2.73 1.26
CA ALA A 101 2.86 -3.33 0.66
C ALA A 101 2.73 -3.42 -0.87
N GLU A 102 1.60 -3.96 -1.38
CA GLU A 102 1.32 -4.00 -2.82
C GLU A 102 1.29 -2.59 -3.46
N ALA A 103 0.70 -1.60 -2.78
CA ALA A 103 0.65 -0.23 -3.26
C ALA A 103 2.04 0.43 -3.27
N ALA A 104 2.86 0.19 -2.25
CA ALA A 104 4.22 0.70 -2.16
C ALA A 104 5.11 0.15 -3.28
N GLU A 105 4.98 -1.14 -3.61
CA GLU A 105 5.67 -1.75 -4.75
C GLU A 105 5.14 -1.19 -6.09
N LYS A 106 3.81 -1.13 -6.25
CA LYS A 106 3.17 -0.61 -7.47
C LYS A 106 3.56 0.82 -7.79
N TYR A 107 3.58 1.69 -6.79
CA TYR A 107 3.90 3.11 -6.94
C TYR A 107 5.37 3.42 -6.68
N LEU A 108 6.22 2.42 -6.43
CA LEU A 108 7.65 2.58 -6.17
C LEU A 108 7.95 3.57 -5.03
N VAL A 109 7.24 3.41 -3.92
CA VAL A 109 7.36 4.24 -2.71
C VAL A 109 8.36 3.59 -1.76
N TYR A 110 9.65 3.81 -2.03
CA TYR A 110 10.75 3.12 -1.36
C TYR A 110 10.81 3.33 0.16
N SER A 111 10.21 4.40 0.69
CA SER A 111 10.12 4.62 2.14
C SER A 111 9.07 3.72 2.81
N ALA A 112 7.99 3.37 2.10
CA ALA A 112 6.88 2.57 2.62
C ALA A 112 7.13 1.06 2.48
N ALA A 113 7.72 0.63 1.35
CA ALA A 113 7.94 -0.79 1.03
C ALA A 113 8.66 -1.57 2.15
N PRO A 114 9.84 -1.15 2.68
CA PRO A 114 10.53 -1.90 3.74
C PRO A 114 9.76 -1.92 5.06
N ALA A 115 9.02 -0.85 5.38
CA ALA A 115 8.21 -0.80 6.60
C ALA A 115 7.03 -1.78 6.52
N ALA A 116 6.32 -1.81 5.38
CA ALA A 116 5.24 -2.75 5.15
C ALA A 116 5.75 -4.20 5.10
N GLN A 117 6.88 -4.45 4.42
CA GLN A 117 7.53 -5.77 4.39
C GLN A 117 7.89 -6.27 5.80
N LEU A 118 8.47 -5.41 6.65
CA LEU A 118 8.81 -5.77 8.03
C LEU A 118 7.56 -6.18 8.83
N ARG A 119 6.46 -5.44 8.64
CA ARG A 119 5.17 -5.73 9.28
C ARG A 119 4.56 -7.05 8.79
N LEU A 120 4.69 -7.36 7.49
CA LEU A 120 4.27 -8.64 6.92
C LEU A 120 5.11 -9.78 7.47
N ARG A 121 6.44 -9.63 7.50
CA ARG A 121 7.36 -10.63 8.07
C ARG A 121 7.04 -10.92 9.53
N ALA A 122 6.76 -9.90 10.34
CA ALA A 122 6.35 -10.07 11.73
C ALA A 122 5.02 -10.83 11.91
N SER A 123 4.24 -11.01 10.83
CA SER A 123 2.95 -11.70 10.83
C SER A 123 3.01 -13.09 10.17
N VAL A 124 4.19 -13.55 9.74
CA VAL A 124 4.35 -14.76 8.93
C VAL A 124 3.79 -16.01 9.62
N GLU A 125 3.91 -16.13 10.94
CA GLU A 125 3.37 -17.26 11.70
C GLU A 125 1.83 -17.33 11.63
N LYS A 126 1.17 -16.18 11.51
CA LYS A 126 -0.30 -16.08 11.47
C LYS A 126 -0.85 -16.12 10.04
N HIS A 127 -0.10 -15.61 9.08
CA HIS A 127 -0.52 -15.43 7.68
C HIS A 127 0.53 -15.91 6.67
N PRO A 128 1.00 -17.17 6.76
CA PRO A 128 2.15 -17.62 5.99
C PRO A 128 1.88 -17.68 4.48
N LEU A 129 0.64 -17.95 4.04
CA LEU A 129 0.31 -17.99 2.61
C LEU A 129 0.24 -16.60 1.98
N GLU A 130 -0.34 -15.63 2.69
CA GLU A 130 -0.45 -14.25 2.23
C GLU A 130 0.94 -13.60 2.15
N VAL A 131 1.79 -13.83 3.15
CA VAL A 131 3.18 -13.35 3.15
C VAL A 131 4.00 -14.06 2.05
N LEU A 132 3.79 -15.35 1.83
CA LEU A 132 4.40 -16.08 0.71
C LEU A 132 3.98 -15.50 -0.64
N HIS A 133 2.69 -15.22 -0.83
CA HIS A 133 2.18 -14.62 -2.07
C HIS A 133 2.88 -13.31 -2.38
N TYR A 134 2.90 -12.38 -1.41
CA TYR A 134 3.57 -11.10 -1.52
C TYR A 134 5.07 -11.28 -1.84
N ALA A 135 5.76 -12.08 -1.04
CA ALA A 135 7.21 -12.25 -1.16
C ALA A 135 7.62 -12.86 -2.51
N ALA A 136 6.85 -13.84 -3.00
CA ALA A 136 7.10 -14.46 -4.30
C ALA A 136 6.87 -13.50 -5.48
N ARG A 137 5.87 -12.61 -5.39
CA ARG A 137 5.57 -11.65 -6.47
C ARG A 137 6.61 -10.54 -6.58
N HIS A 138 7.14 -10.09 -5.46
CA HIS A 138 8.06 -8.96 -5.39
C HIS A 138 9.53 -9.40 -5.20
N ASN A 139 9.82 -10.68 -5.44
CA ASN A 139 11.17 -11.26 -5.43
C ASN A 139 11.91 -11.17 -4.08
N TYR A 140 11.19 -11.24 -2.96
CA TYR A 140 11.76 -11.32 -1.62
C TYR A 140 12.07 -12.77 -1.23
N SER A 141 13.11 -13.35 -1.84
CA SER A 141 13.45 -14.78 -1.73
C SER A 141 13.58 -15.32 -0.31
N ASP A 142 14.21 -14.56 0.60
CA ASP A 142 14.39 -14.98 2.00
C ASP A 142 13.04 -15.09 2.72
N LEU A 143 12.18 -14.06 2.54
CA LEU A 143 10.84 -14.03 3.12
C LEU A 143 9.94 -15.09 2.48
N ALA A 144 10.06 -15.32 1.17
CA ALA A 144 9.32 -16.36 0.48
C ALA A 144 9.70 -17.76 1.01
N THR A 145 10.99 -18.02 1.22
CA THR A 145 11.49 -19.28 1.78
C THR A 145 10.99 -19.51 3.21
N GLU A 146 11.09 -18.48 4.04
CA GLU A 146 10.58 -18.51 5.42
C GLU A 146 9.08 -18.79 5.47
N SER A 147 8.30 -18.09 4.64
CA SER A 147 6.84 -18.21 4.56
C SER A 147 6.39 -19.55 3.96
N ALA A 148 7.14 -20.07 2.98
CA ALA A 148 6.90 -21.40 2.42
C ALA A 148 7.06 -22.49 3.49
N ARG A 149 8.12 -22.43 4.30
CA ARG A 149 8.33 -23.37 5.40
C ARG A 149 7.20 -23.33 6.42
N LEU A 150 6.71 -22.14 6.76
CA LEU A 150 5.64 -21.95 7.75
C LEU A 150 4.23 -22.24 7.20
N SER A 151 4.06 -22.28 5.88
CA SER A 151 2.80 -22.70 5.25
C SER A 151 2.74 -24.20 4.99
N MET A 152 3.79 -24.98 5.31
CA MET A 152 3.75 -26.44 5.21
C MET A 152 2.63 -27.00 6.11
N GLY A 153 1.76 -27.82 5.52
CA GLY A 153 0.60 -28.39 6.21
C GLY A 153 -0.69 -27.57 6.06
N VAL A 154 -0.64 -26.37 5.48
CA VAL A 154 -1.86 -25.66 5.08
C VAL A 154 -2.56 -26.44 3.95
N PRO A 155 -3.88 -26.69 4.02
CA PRO A 155 -4.58 -27.40 2.97
C PRO A 155 -4.41 -26.74 1.60
N VAL A 156 -4.16 -27.54 0.55
CA VAL A 156 -3.99 -27.06 -0.83
C VAL A 156 -5.19 -26.22 -1.29
N ALA A 157 -6.41 -26.57 -0.86
CA ALA A 157 -7.61 -25.80 -1.14
C ALA A 157 -7.53 -24.33 -0.65
N ASN A 158 -6.83 -24.08 0.46
CA ASN A 158 -6.58 -22.72 0.95
C ASN A 158 -5.46 -22.05 0.16
N ALA A 159 -4.38 -22.78 -0.15
CA ALA A 159 -3.27 -22.28 -0.94
C ALA A 159 -3.70 -21.81 -2.33
N VAL A 160 -4.57 -22.57 -3.02
CA VAL A 160 -5.12 -22.21 -4.35
C VAL A 160 -5.90 -20.89 -4.32
N ARG A 161 -6.52 -20.53 -3.20
CA ARG A 161 -7.29 -19.29 -3.06
C ARG A 161 -6.42 -18.05 -2.87
N ILE A 162 -5.17 -18.23 -2.45
CA ILE A 162 -4.27 -17.14 -2.06
C ILE A 162 -3.10 -17.01 -3.01
N LEU A 163 -2.44 -18.12 -3.39
CA LEU A 163 -1.23 -18.10 -4.19
C LEU A 163 -1.54 -17.89 -5.67
N ALA A 164 -0.73 -17.07 -6.35
CA ALA A 164 -0.74 -17.00 -7.80
C ALA A 164 -0.32 -18.37 -8.40
N PRO A 165 -0.78 -18.73 -9.61
CA PRO A 165 -0.50 -20.04 -10.21
C PRO A 165 0.99 -20.42 -10.21
N ASP A 166 1.87 -19.50 -10.58
CA ASP A 166 3.32 -19.74 -10.63
C ASP A 166 3.92 -20.01 -9.25
N THR A 167 3.46 -19.29 -8.22
CA THR A 167 3.87 -19.47 -6.83
C THR A 167 3.35 -20.80 -6.29
N LEU A 168 2.09 -21.13 -6.58
CA LEU A 168 1.47 -22.39 -6.16
C LEU A 168 2.22 -23.60 -6.73
N MET A 169 2.61 -23.56 -8.00
CA MET A 169 3.36 -24.65 -8.63
C MET A 169 4.72 -24.90 -7.99
N LYS A 170 5.36 -23.85 -7.46
CA LYS A 170 6.61 -23.95 -6.70
C LYS A 170 6.38 -24.44 -5.27
N TRP A 171 5.24 -24.07 -4.68
CA TRP A 171 4.89 -24.40 -3.30
C TRP A 171 4.43 -25.86 -3.09
N VAL A 172 3.79 -26.48 -4.08
CA VAL A 172 3.31 -27.88 -4.00
C VAL A 172 4.44 -28.92 -4.12
N ARG A 173 5.62 -28.51 -4.60
CA ARG A 173 6.78 -29.38 -4.81
C ARG A 173 7.66 -29.46 -3.57
#